data_AF-A0A022KZ56-F1
#
_entry.id   AF-A0A022KZ56-F1
#
_cell.length_a   1.000
_cell.length_b   1.000
_cell.length_c   1.000
_cell.angle_alpha   90.00
_cell.angle_beta   90.00
_cell.angle_gamma   90.00
#
_symmetry.space_group_name_H-M   'P 1'
#
loop_
_entity.id
_entity.type
_entity.pdbx_description
1 polymer ?
#
loop_
_entity_poly.entity_id
_entity_poly.type
_entity_poly.pdbx_seq_one_letter_code
_entity_poly.pdbx_strand_id
1 'polypeptide(L)'
;MTTGERRSDATPPAQNGRSTSAAHSGHRAANDGRHEQPIRGGLAVDDAAFSETVDAVAESGGTELAAEQIPTAEHYPFAPRTLTRAMARRAAQLGLQLPKPRLRGMIHLATFPVVLITGLLLVAFGETLAIRLACTVFVATASLLFGISALYHRGTWSPQHAIILRRFDHANIFLIIAGTYTPLAISLLQPRDAATLLAICWGGAAVGVLFRLFWTGAPRWLYVPAYIALGWVAIFYMPQMLAGGGWAVVSLLVAGGLAYTAGAMVYAVKRPDPSPAWFGYHEIFHVGTVAGFACHFAAVALSIS
;
A
#
# COMPACT_ATOMS: atom_id res chain seq x y z
N MET A 1 -71.37 -3.86 21.90
CA MET A 1 -71.85 -2.47 21.82
C MET A 1 -70.72 -1.63 21.25
N THR A 2 -70.75 -1.41 19.93
CA THR A 2 -71.00 -0.12 19.22
C THR A 2 -69.70 0.66 18.99
N THR A 3 -69.31 1.18 17.81
CA THR A 3 -69.84 1.20 16.42
C THR A 3 -68.86 2.02 15.56
N GLY A 4 -68.83 1.78 14.24
CA GLY A 4 -68.68 2.78 13.16
C GLY A 4 -67.25 2.99 12.62
N GLU A 5 -66.84 2.48 11.45
CA GLU A 5 -67.21 2.79 10.03
C GLU A 5 -66.78 4.17 9.50
N ARG A 6 -65.90 4.17 8.48
CA ARG A 6 -66.24 4.67 7.13
C ARG A 6 -65.19 4.31 6.07
N ARG A 7 -65.65 3.56 5.06
CA ARG A 7 -65.12 3.52 3.69
C ARG A 7 -65.70 4.69 2.89
N SER A 8 -64.97 5.16 1.88
CA SER A 8 -65.57 5.77 0.69
C SER A 8 -64.69 5.52 -0.53
N ASP A 9 -65.26 4.79 -1.49
CA ASP A 9 -64.77 4.55 -2.85
C ASP A 9 -64.78 5.83 -3.70
N ALA A 10 -63.91 5.91 -4.72
CA ALA A 10 -64.25 6.41 -6.07
C ALA A 10 -63.05 6.32 -7.05
N THR A 11 -63.24 5.57 -8.14
CA THR A 11 -62.62 5.70 -9.48
C THR A 11 -63.77 5.47 -10.49
N PRO A 12 -63.64 5.60 -11.84
CA PRO A 12 -62.65 6.23 -12.76
C PRO A 12 -63.43 7.03 -13.87
N PRO A 13 -63.18 6.96 -15.22
CA PRO A 13 -61.98 6.94 -16.09
C PRO A 13 -62.03 8.00 -17.25
N ALA A 14 -60.94 8.17 -18.03
CA ALA A 14 -60.93 8.54 -19.48
C ALA A 14 -59.47 8.74 -19.96
N GLN A 15 -59.03 8.52 -21.21
CA GLN A 15 -59.57 7.95 -22.44
C GLN A 15 -58.37 7.71 -23.39
N ASN A 16 -58.50 6.68 -24.25
CA ASN A 16 -57.60 6.34 -25.35
C ASN A 16 -57.56 7.42 -26.46
N GLY A 17 -56.38 7.65 -27.03
CA GLY A 17 -56.19 8.28 -28.34
C GLY A 17 -55.38 7.37 -29.27
N ARG A 18 -56.00 6.93 -30.36
CA ARG A 18 -55.48 6.03 -31.41
C ARG A 18 -54.84 6.80 -32.58
N SER A 19 -54.08 6.04 -33.39
CA SER A 19 -53.88 6.15 -34.85
C SER A 19 -52.75 7.08 -35.33
N THR A 20 -51.94 6.82 -36.38
CA THR A 20 -51.82 5.73 -37.40
C THR A 20 -50.63 6.07 -38.32
N SER A 21 -50.05 5.03 -38.98
CA SER A 21 -49.57 5.02 -40.39
C SER A 21 -48.36 5.90 -40.80
N ALA A 22 -47.44 5.55 -41.70
CA ALA A 22 -46.96 4.32 -42.36
C ALA A 22 -45.76 4.70 -43.26
N ALA A 23 -44.99 3.67 -43.65
CA ALA A 23 -44.37 3.45 -44.96
C ALA A 23 -42.96 4.01 -45.33
N HIS A 24 -42.10 3.02 -45.68
CA HIS A 24 -41.18 2.94 -46.85
C HIS A 24 -39.94 3.85 -46.91
N SER A 25 -38.77 3.46 -47.43
CA SER A 25 -38.22 2.20 -47.98
C SER A 25 -36.73 2.46 -48.32
N GLY A 26 -35.86 1.48 -48.06
CA GLY A 26 -34.74 1.12 -48.95
C GLY A 26 -33.33 1.63 -48.62
N HIS A 27 -32.40 0.72 -48.30
CA HIS A 27 -31.37 0.26 -49.24
C HIS A 27 -30.52 -0.90 -48.68
N ARG A 28 -30.04 -1.73 -49.61
CA ARG A 28 -29.15 -2.93 -49.53
C ARG A 28 -27.94 -2.75 -48.59
N ALA A 29 -27.30 -3.78 -48.04
CA ALA A 29 -26.81 -5.00 -48.70
C ALA A 29 -26.47 -6.11 -47.69
N ALA A 30 -26.55 -7.35 -48.18
CA ALA A 30 -26.07 -8.55 -47.52
C ALA A 30 -24.53 -8.56 -47.40
N ASN A 31 -24.00 -9.00 -46.26
CA ASN A 31 -22.74 -9.73 -46.24
C ASN A 31 -22.85 -10.91 -45.27
N ASP A 32 -22.40 -12.03 -45.79
CA ASP A 32 -22.58 -13.40 -45.34
C ASP A 32 -21.66 -13.73 -44.16
N GLY A 33 -22.09 -14.72 -43.37
CA GLY A 33 -21.51 -15.06 -42.09
C GLY A 33 -20.07 -15.57 -42.19
N ARG A 34 -19.25 -15.11 -41.24
CA ARG A 34 -18.26 -15.97 -40.60
C ARG A 34 -18.39 -15.86 -39.10
N HIS A 35 -18.68 -17.01 -38.50
CA HIS A 35 -18.71 -17.24 -37.08
C HIS A 35 -17.35 -16.92 -36.45
N GLU A 36 -17.29 -15.83 -35.69
CA GLU A 36 -16.40 -15.73 -34.54
C GLU A 36 -17.29 -15.77 -33.30
N GLN A 37 -17.33 -16.92 -32.63
CA GLN A 37 -17.88 -16.98 -31.28
C GLN A 37 -16.91 -16.24 -30.34
N PRO A 38 -17.33 -15.18 -29.63
CA PRO A 38 -16.55 -14.67 -28.53
C PRO A 38 -16.66 -15.68 -27.38
N ILE A 39 -15.50 -16.09 -26.87
CA ILE A 39 -15.36 -16.91 -25.67
C ILE A 39 -16.16 -16.27 -24.54
N ARG A 40 -17.31 -16.86 -24.21
CA ARG A 40 -18.08 -16.56 -23.00
C ARG A 40 -17.28 -17.04 -21.80
N GLY A 41 -16.67 -16.10 -21.09
CA GLY A 41 -15.98 -16.38 -19.83
C GLY A 41 -15.52 -15.15 -19.04
N GLY A 42 -16.03 -13.95 -19.36
CA GLY A 42 -15.87 -12.75 -18.54
C GLY A 42 -17.19 -12.44 -17.85
N LEU A 43 -17.16 -12.23 -16.54
CA LEU A 43 -18.27 -11.66 -15.78
C LEU A 43 -18.72 -10.36 -16.45
N ALA A 44 -19.82 -10.42 -17.20
CA ALA A 44 -20.50 -9.24 -17.71
C ALA A 44 -21.10 -8.52 -16.51
N VAL A 45 -20.32 -7.62 -15.92
CA VAL A 45 -20.91 -6.46 -15.26
C VAL A 45 -21.64 -5.74 -16.39
N ASP A 46 -22.95 -5.59 -16.26
CA ASP A 46 -23.80 -5.01 -17.31
C ASP A 46 -23.25 -3.61 -17.67
N ASP A 47 -22.61 -3.50 -18.83
CA ASP A 47 -21.92 -2.27 -19.28
C ASP A 47 -22.89 -1.09 -19.32
N ALA A 48 -24.19 -1.36 -19.52
CA ALA A 48 -25.26 -0.37 -19.46
C ALA A 48 -25.45 0.16 -18.03
N ALA A 49 -25.57 -0.71 -17.02
CA ALA A 49 -25.70 -0.31 -15.63
C ALA A 49 -24.44 0.41 -15.12
N PHE A 50 -23.27 0.02 -15.62
CA PHE A 50 -22.01 0.70 -15.35
C PHE A 50 -21.99 2.11 -15.95
N SER A 51 -22.35 2.26 -17.23
CA SER A 51 -22.45 3.57 -17.89
C SER A 51 -23.46 4.46 -17.18
N GLU A 52 -24.64 3.93 -16.87
CA GLU A 52 -25.72 4.66 -16.19
C GLU A 52 -25.30 5.15 -14.80
N THR A 53 -24.51 4.35 -14.07
CA THR A 53 -23.93 4.76 -12.78
C THR A 53 -22.86 5.84 -12.97
N VAL A 54 -22.02 5.74 -14.00
CA VAL A 54 -20.99 6.75 -14.33
C VAL A 54 -21.63 8.08 -14.74
N ASP A 55 -22.67 8.01 -15.55
CA ASP A 55 -23.41 9.17 -16.05
C ASP A 55 -24.22 9.80 -14.91
N ALA A 56 -24.87 9.02 -14.04
CA ALA A 56 -25.51 9.53 -12.82
C ALA A 56 -24.51 10.18 -11.84
N VAL A 57 -23.29 9.65 -11.72
CA VAL A 57 -22.20 10.27 -10.95
C VAL A 57 -21.76 11.59 -11.57
N ALA A 58 -21.71 11.67 -12.90
CA ALA A 58 -21.31 12.87 -13.64
C ALA A 58 -22.39 13.97 -13.61
N GLU A 59 -23.67 13.59 -13.73
CA GLU A 59 -24.82 14.52 -13.78
C GLU A 59 -25.23 15.04 -12.39
N SER A 60 -25.14 14.23 -11.34
CA SER A 60 -25.52 14.64 -9.97
C SER A 60 -24.56 15.65 -9.31
N GLY A 61 -23.52 16.10 -10.04
CA GLY A 61 -22.42 16.88 -9.47
C GLY A 61 -21.67 16.15 -8.35
N GLY A 62 -21.91 14.82 -8.21
CA GLY A 62 -21.41 14.00 -7.13
C GLY A 62 -22.02 14.31 -5.76
N THR A 63 -23.31 14.68 -5.65
CA THR A 63 -23.91 15.15 -4.38
C THR A 63 -24.90 14.19 -3.69
N GLU A 64 -25.43 13.16 -4.37
CA GLU A 64 -26.50 12.29 -3.82
C GLU A 64 -26.35 10.80 -4.25
N LEU A 65 -25.47 10.04 -3.61
CA LEU A 65 -25.45 8.58 -3.74
C LEU A 65 -25.38 7.97 -2.35
N ALA A 66 -26.23 6.98 -2.08
CA ALA A 66 -26.27 6.22 -0.83
C ALA A 66 -25.00 5.36 -0.70
N ALA A 67 -24.60 5.02 0.54
CA ALA A 67 -23.39 4.23 0.79
C ALA A 67 -23.41 2.85 0.10
N GLU A 68 -24.59 2.23 -0.05
CA GLU A 68 -24.75 0.96 -0.78
C GLU A 68 -24.55 1.10 -2.30
N GLN A 69 -24.73 2.31 -2.84
CA GLN A 69 -24.58 2.60 -4.27
C GLN A 69 -23.13 2.94 -4.65
N ILE A 70 -22.18 2.82 -3.73
CA ILE A 70 -20.75 3.09 -3.98
C ILE A 70 -20.09 1.82 -4.53
N PRO A 71 -19.67 1.78 -5.82
CA PRO A 71 -18.91 0.66 -6.42
C PRO A 71 -17.69 0.18 -5.60
N THR A 72 -17.81 -0.92 -4.85
CA THR A 72 -16.65 -1.47 -4.13
C THR A 72 -15.79 -2.37 -5.04
N ALA A 73 -14.56 -2.71 -4.61
CA ALA A 73 -13.72 -3.71 -5.31
C ALA A 73 -14.38 -5.09 -5.43
N GLU A 74 -15.44 -5.33 -4.66
CA GLU A 74 -16.26 -6.53 -4.68
C GLU A 74 -17.27 -6.48 -5.83
N HIS A 75 -17.93 -5.35 -6.05
CA HIS A 75 -18.90 -5.14 -7.13
C HIS A 75 -18.22 -4.77 -8.47
N TYR A 76 -17.08 -4.07 -8.43
CA TYR A 76 -16.36 -3.57 -9.61
C TYR A 76 -14.84 -3.76 -9.46
N PRO A 77 -14.33 -5.00 -9.59
CA PRO A 77 -12.93 -5.32 -9.38
C PRO A 77 -11.98 -4.63 -10.38
N PHE A 78 -12.46 -4.18 -11.53
CA PHE A 78 -11.63 -3.54 -12.56
C PHE A 78 -12.14 -2.13 -12.95
N ALA A 79 -12.77 -1.42 -12.02
CA ALA A 79 -13.26 -0.06 -12.25
C ALA A 79 -12.15 0.86 -12.84
N PRO A 80 -12.43 1.66 -13.89
CA PRO A 80 -11.50 2.61 -14.47
C PRO A 80 -10.87 3.55 -13.42
N ARG A 81 -9.62 3.96 -13.67
CA ARG A 81 -8.87 4.86 -12.76
C ARG A 81 -9.58 6.18 -12.47
N THR A 82 -10.34 6.69 -13.44
CA THR A 82 -11.15 7.91 -13.31
C THR A 82 -12.29 7.73 -12.31
N LEU A 83 -13.03 6.62 -12.44
CA LEU A 83 -14.13 6.26 -11.56
C LEU A 83 -13.66 6.01 -10.13
N THR A 84 -12.64 5.15 -9.93
CA THR A 84 -12.11 4.88 -8.58
C THR A 84 -11.60 6.14 -7.87
N ARG A 85 -11.04 7.11 -8.61
CA ARG A 85 -10.62 8.41 -8.04
C ARG A 85 -11.81 9.32 -7.72
N ALA A 86 -12.82 9.39 -8.59
CA ALA A 86 -14.04 10.15 -8.34
C ALA A 86 -14.74 9.64 -7.06
N MET A 87 -14.82 8.32 -6.93
CA MET A 87 -15.37 7.65 -5.77
C MET A 87 -14.59 7.89 -4.48
N ALA A 88 -13.25 7.83 -4.53
CA ALA A 88 -12.42 8.14 -3.36
C ALA A 88 -12.57 9.59 -2.90
N ARG A 89 -12.72 10.54 -3.83
CA ARG A 89 -13.04 11.93 -3.50
C ARG A 89 -14.43 12.05 -2.86
N ARG A 90 -15.42 11.36 -3.41
CA ARG A 90 -16.80 11.36 -2.90
C ARG A 90 -16.91 10.76 -1.50
N ALA A 91 -16.29 9.60 -1.28
CA ALA A 91 -16.24 8.97 0.04
C ALA A 91 -15.59 9.89 1.08
N ALA A 92 -14.51 10.60 0.71
CA ALA A 92 -13.89 11.59 1.58
C ALA A 92 -14.81 12.79 1.89
N GLN A 93 -15.57 13.29 0.91
CA GLN A 93 -16.57 14.35 1.11
C GLN A 93 -17.71 13.91 2.05
N LEU A 94 -18.12 12.64 1.93
CA LEU A 94 -19.17 12.03 2.76
C LEU A 94 -18.68 11.54 4.13
N GLY A 95 -17.39 11.67 4.44
CA GLY A 95 -16.81 11.13 5.67
C GLY A 95 -16.79 9.59 5.74
N LEU A 96 -17.01 8.91 4.61
CA LEU A 96 -17.01 7.46 4.52
C LEU A 96 -15.58 6.92 4.44
N GLN A 97 -15.26 5.92 5.25
CA GLN A 97 -14.00 5.21 5.13
C GLN A 97 -14.11 4.14 4.04
N LEU A 98 -13.35 4.33 2.97
CA LEU A 98 -13.22 3.31 1.95
C LEU A 98 -12.55 2.04 2.52
N PRO A 99 -12.97 0.85 2.08
CA PRO A 99 -12.28 -0.38 2.40
C PRO A 99 -10.81 -0.31 1.97
N LYS A 100 -9.93 -0.94 2.73
CA LYS A 100 -8.49 -1.00 2.43
C LYS A 100 -8.29 -1.63 1.04
N PRO A 101 -7.30 -1.18 0.25
CA PRO A 101 -6.98 -1.83 -1.02
C PRO A 101 -6.68 -3.32 -0.82
N ARG A 102 -7.04 -4.18 -1.78
CA ARG A 102 -6.91 -5.64 -1.64
C ARG A 102 -5.48 -6.12 -1.36
N LEU A 103 -4.49 -5.48 -1.99
CA LEU A 103 -3.07 -5.83 -1.83
C LEU A 103 -2.43 -5.25 -0.56
N ARG A 104 -3.20 -4.51 0.26
CA ARG A 104 -2.72 -3.95 1.53
C ARG A 104 -2.13 -5.05 2.40
N GLY A 105 -0.85 -4.91 2.73
CA GLY A 105 -0.10 -5.87 3.56
C GLY A 105 0.30 -7.18 2.88
N MET A 106 -0.18 -7.49 1.66
CA MET A 106 0.18 -8.74 0.98
C MET A 106 1.67 -8.77 0.58
N ILE A 107 2.21 -7.61 0.17
CA ILE A 107 3.63 -7.47 -0.18
C ILE A 107 4.50 -7.87 1.00
N HIS A 108 4.27 -7.28 2.19
CA HIS A 108 5.05 -7.60 3.39
C HIS A 108 4.80 -9.03 3.89
N LEU A 109 3.57 -9.55 3.75
CA LEU A 109 3.27 -10.95 4.09
C LEU A 109 4.11 -11.92 3.24
N ALA A 110 4.24 -11.67 1.94
CA ALA A 110 5.07 -12.48 1.05
C ALA A 110 6.57 -12.28 1.29
N THR A 111 6.99 -11.06 1.62
CA THR A 111 8.40 -10.74 1.90
C THR A 111 8.89 -11.38 3.21
N PHE A 112 8.05 -11.46 4.25
CA PHE A 112 8.44 -11.98 5.56
C PHE A 112 9.14 -13.37 5.54
N PRO A 113 8.57 -14.44 4.92
CA PRO A 113 9.24 -15.73 4.85
C PRO A 113 10.54 -15.68 4.03
N VAL A 114 10.59 -14.88 2.95
CA VAL A 114 11.81 -14.69 2.16
C VAL A 114 12.92 -14.09 3.02
N VAL A 115 12.60 -13.07 3.82
CA VAL A 115 13.53 -12.41 4.75
C VAL A 115 14.03 -13.38 5.81
N LEU A 116 13.16 -14.21 6.38
CA LEU A 116 13.59 -15.22 7.35
C LEU A 116 14.58 -16.20 6.72
N ILE A 117 14.26 -16.77 5.55
CA ILE A 117 15.11 -17.77 4.90
C ILE A 117 16.44 -17.14 4.48
N THR A 118 16.41 -16.08 3.69
CA THR A 118 17.62 -15.42 3.17
C THR A 118 18.44 -14.77 4.27
N GLY A 119 17.79 -14.24 5.30
CA GLY A 119 18.44 -13.71 6.49
C GLY A 119 19.19 -14.77 7.29
N LEU A 120 18.59 -15.94 7.52
CA LEU A 120 19.28 -17.05 8.18
C LEU A 120 20.51 -17.51 7.40
N LEU A 121 20.50 -17.43 6.06
CA LEU A 121 21.70 -17.68 5.25
C LEU A 121 22.80 -16.65 5.53
N LEU A 122 22.49 -15.35 5.67
CA LEU A 122 23.50 -14.35 6.07
C LEU A 122 24.13 -14.67 7.43
N VAL A 123 23.32 -15.15 8.38
CA VAL A 123 23.83 -15.56 9.70
C VAL A 123 24.70 -16.81 9.60
N ALA A 124 24.34 -17.78 8.75
CA ALA A 124 25.11 -19.01 8.58
C ALA A 124 26.46 -18.76 7.88
N PHE A 125 26.48 -17.89 6.87
CA PHE A 125 27.66 -17.63 6.04
C PHE A 125 28.55 -16.48 6.52
N GLY A 126 28.16 -15.73 7.55
CA GLY A 126 29.02 -14.69 8.11
C GLY A 126 30.37 -15.25 8.57
N GLU A 127 31.48 -14.63 8.13
CA GLU A 127 32.84 -15.16 8.33
C GLU A 127 33.22 -15.25 9.82
N THR A 128 32.87 -14.23 10.60
CA THR A 128 33.21 -14.12 12.02
C THR A 128 31.98 -14.13 12.92
N LEU A 129 32.15 -14.48 14.19
CA LEU A 129 31.06 -14.43 15.17
C LEU A 129 30.42 -13.03 15.25
N ALA A 130 31.22 -11.97 15.20
CA ALA A 130 30.73 -10.59 15.23
C ALA A 130 29.80 -10.29 14.04
N ILE A 131 30.18 -10.72 12.83
CA ILE A 131 29.37 -10.58 11.63
C ILE A 131 28.07 -11.38 11.75
N ARG A 132 28.12 -12.63 12.24
CA ARG A 132 26.91 -13.45 12.42
C ARG A 132 25.92 -12.82 13.40
N LEU A 133 26.41 -12.25 14.50
CA LEU A 133 25.58 -11.53 15.47
C LEU A 133 24.99 -10.25 14.85
N ALA A 134 25.78 -9.51 14.08
CA ALA A 134 25.32 -8.33 13.37
C ALA A 134 24.24 -8.65 12.33
N CYS A 135 24.41 -9.73 11.55
CA CYS A 135 23.39 -10.27 10.66
C CYS A 135 22.14 -10.71 11.43
N THR A 136 22.29 -11.33 12.61
CA THR A 136 21.14 -11.74 13.44
C THR A 136 20.28 -10.53 13.83
N VAL A 137 20.92 -9.42 14.21
CA VAL A 137 20.22 -8.16 14.51
C VAL A 137 19.50 -7.60 13.28
N PHE A 138 20.14 -7.62 12.11
CA PHE A 138 19.51 -7.20 10.86
C PHE A 138 18.28 -8.05 10.52
N VAL A 139 18.40 -9.38 10.62
CA VAL A 139 17.31 -10.31 10.34
C VAL A 139 16.17 -10.13 11.34
N ALA A 140 16.47 -10.04 12.64
CA ALA A 140 15.46 -9.85 13.67
C ALA A 140 14.66 -8.56 13.46
N THR A 141 15.33 -7.44 13.17
CA THR A 141 14.65 -6.16 12.89
C THR A 141 13.86 -6.19 11.58
N ALA A 142 14.35 -6.89 10.55
CA ALA A 142 13.64 -7.05 9.28
C ALA A 142 12.39 -7.92 9.45
N SER A 143 12.51 -9.02 10.19
CA SER A 143 11.38 -9.89 10.56
C SER A 143 10.34 -9.14 11.37
N LEU A 144 10.74 -8.29 12.33
CA LEU A 144 9.82 -7.43 13.06
C LEU A 144 9.09 -6.47 12.12
N LEU A 145 9.81 -5.78 11.22
CA LEU A 145 9.22 -4.87 10.25
C LEU A 145 8.17 -5.58 9.38
N PHE A 146 8.58 -6.59 8.62
CA PHE A 146 7.68 -7.24 7.65
C PHE A 146 6.58 -8.05 8.33
N GLY A 147 6.90 -8.75 9.42
CA GLY A 147 5.95 -9.58 10.15
C GLY A 147 4.86 -8.76 10.83
N ILE A 148 5.22 -7.72 11.60
CA ILE A 148 4.24 -6.86 12.26
C ILE A 148 3.43 -6.07 11.23
N SER A 149 4.06 -5.61 10.15
CA SER A 149 3.36 -4.89 9.09
C SER A 149 2.33 -5.77 8.37
N ALA A 150 2.69 -7.02 8.07
CA ALA A 150 1.76 -8.01 7.54
C ALA A 150 0.60 -8.26 8.52
N LEU A 151 0.91 -8.50 9.80
CA LEU A 151 -0.09 -8.76 10.84
C LEU A 151 -1.08 -7.59 11.00
N TYR A 152 -0.55 -6.36 11.09
CA TYR A 152 -1.34 -5.14 11.21
C TYR A 152 -2.29 -4.95 10.04
N HIS A 153 -1.80 -5.14 8.82
CA HIS A 153 -2.56 -4.85 7.61
C HIS A 153 -3.52 -5.96 7.20
N ARG A 154 -3.21 -7.22 7.51
CA ARG A 154 -4.04 -8.38 7.12
C ARG A 154 -5.06 -8.80 8.16
N GLY A 155 -4.84 -8.50 9.44
CA GLY A 155 -5.79 -8.85 10.49
C GLY A 155 -6.98 -7.90 10.63
N THR A 156 -8.07 -8.45 11.14
CA THR A 156 -9.29 -7.74 11.55
C THR A 156 -9.28 -7.55 13.05
N TRP A 157 -8.73 -6.42 13.48
CA TRP A 157 -8.46 -6.14 14.89
C TRP A 157 -9.52 -5.25 15.52
N SER A 158 -9.78 -5.44 16.83
CA SER A 158 -10.52 -4.43 17.60
C SER A 158 -9.78 -3.08 17.57
N PRO A 159 -10.47 -1.94 17.76
CA PRO A 159 -9.86 -0.62 17.65
C PRO A 159 -8.60 -0.44 18.51
N GLN A 160 -8.60 -1.00 19.73
CA GLN A 160 -7.46 -0.94 20.65
C GLN A 160 -6.24 -1.69 20.10
N HIS A 161 -6.42 -2.93 19.65
CA HIS A 161 -5.34 -3.73 19.06
C HIS A 161 -4.82 -3.13 17.75
N ALA A 162 -5.71 -2.57 16.92
CA ALA A 162 -5.32 -1.87 15.69
C ALA A 162 -4.41 -0.66 15.98
N ILE A 163 -4.67 0.09 17.05
CA ILE A 163 -3.82 1.20 17.47
C ILE A 163 -2.44 0.70 17.92
N ILE A 164 -2.40 -0.36 18.72
CA ILE A 164 -1.15 -0.94 19.24
C ILE A 164 -0.29 -1.47 18.08
N LEU A 165 -0.87 -2.27 17.19
CA LEU A 165 -0.18 -2.82 16.02
C LEU A 165 0.33 -1.72 15.09
N ARG A 166 -0.44 -0.65 14.90
CA ARG A 166 0.01 0.53 14.14
C ARG A 166 1.22 1.22 14.80
N ARG A 167 1.28 1.28 16.13
CA ARG A 167 2.45 1.84 16.84
C ARG A 167 3.68 1.00 16.56
N PHE A 168 3.57 -0.32 16.70
CA PHE A 168 4.67 -1.24 16.42
C PHE A 168 5.11 -1.19 14.95
N ASP A 169 4.17 -1.24 14.01
CA ASP A 169 4.44 -1.14 12.56
C ASP A 169 5.25 0.13 12.23
N HIS A 170 4.86 1.28 12.78
CA HIS A 170 5.58 2.54 12.56
C HIS A 170 6.89 2.67 13.36
N ALA A 171 6.98 2.06 14.53
CA ALA A 171 8.18 2.08 15.36
C ALA A 171 9.28 1.20 14.74
N ASN A 172 8.90 0.08 14.13
CA ASN A 172 9.85 -0.87 13.52
C ASN A 172 10.66 -0.27 12.37
N ILE A 173 10.18 0.80 11.72
CA ILE A 173 10.96 1.54 10.71
C ILE A 173 12.27 2.07 11.31
N PHE A 174 12.24 2.57 12.55
CA PHE A 174 13.47 3.01 13.23
C PHE A 174 14.41 1.84 13.53
N LEU A 175 13.85 0.72 13.97
CA LEU A 175 14.62 -0.48 14.31
C LEU A 175 15.31 -1.09 13.09
N ILE A 176 14.61 -1.22 11.95
CA ILE A 176 15.23 -1.77 10.73
C ILE A 176 16.30 -0.84 10.16
N ILE A 177 16.18 0.49 10.30
CA ILE A 177 17.25 1.41 9.91
C ILE A 177 18.52 1.09 10.70
N ALA A 178 18.44 1.05 12.04
CA ALA A 178 19.58 0.71 12.88
C ALA A 178 20.09 -0.72 12.67
N GLY A 179 19.16 -1.67 12.49
CA GLY A 179 19.47 -3.07 12.19
C GLY A 179 20.22 -3.24 10.87
N THR A 180 19.89 -2.45 9.85
CA THR A 180 20.59 -2.45 8.54
C THR A 180 22.01 -1.92 8.65
N TYR A 181 22.23 -0.87 9.44
CA TYR A 181 23.56 -0.35 9.70
C TYR A 181 24.45 -1.33 10.45
N THR A 182 23.88 -2.23 11.24
CA THR A 182 24.64 -3.12 12.14
C THR A 182 25.64 -4.01 11.40
N PRO A 183 25.25 -4.88 10.44
CA PRO A 183 26.21 -5.68 9.69
C PRO A 183 27.12 -4.83 8.80
N LEU A 184 26.61 -3.76 8.17
CA LEU A 184 27.43 -2.89 7.31
C LEU A 184 28.56 -2.20 8.09
N ALA A 185 28.27 -1.68 9.29
CA ALA A 185 29.25 -1.02 10.12
C ALA A 185 30.32 -2.01 10.62
N ILE A 186 29.90 -3.18 11.08
CA ILE A 186 30.81 -4.21 11.60
C ILE A 186 31.69 -4.80 10.50
N SER A 187 31.17 -4.96 9.29
CA SER A 187 31.91 -5.51 8.15
C SER A 187 32.86 -4.51 7.48
N LEU A 188 32.44 -3.24 7.33
CA LEU A 188 33.10 -2.31 6.40
C LEU A 188 33.87 -1.18 7.08
N LEU A 189 33.63 -0.92 8.36
CA LEU A 189 34.21 0.24 9.04
C LEU A 189 35.26 -0.18 10.07
N GLN A 190 36.20 0.72 10.33
CA GLN A 190 37.09 0.57 11.47
C GLN A 190 36.29 0.60 12.79
N PRO A 191 36.75 -0.08 13.85
CA PRO A 191 35.95 -0.26 15.08
C PRO A 191 35.41 1.03 15.71
N ARG A 192 36.17 2.14 15.66
CA ARG A 192 35.74 3.44 16.20
C ARG A 192 34.59 4.05 15.38
N ASP A 193 34.69 4.00 14.06
CA ASP A 193 33.70 4.53 13.15
C ASP A 193 32.42 3.69 13.21
N ALA A 194 32.57 2.36 13.26
CA ALA A 194 31.47 1.43 13.48
C ALA A 194 30.73 1.74 14.78
N ALA A 195 31.45 1.86 15.90
CA ALA A 195 30.85 2.19 17.20
C ALA A 195 30.11 3.52 17.18
N THR A 196 30.67 4.55 16.54
CA THR A 196 30.05 5.88 16.44
C THR A 196 28.77 5.83 15.61
N LEU A 197 28.82 5.20 14.43
CA LEU A 197 27.67 5.04 13.56
C LEU A 197 26.55 4.27 14.27
N LEU A 198 26.88 3.15 14.94
CA LEU A 198 25.91 2.35 15.65
C LEU A 198 25.31 3.08 16.85
N ALA A 199 26.09 3.86 17.60
CA ALA A 199 25.58 4.68 18.68
C ALA A 199 24.56 5.72 18.19
N ILE A 200 24.86 6.40 17.07
CA ILE A 200 23.93 7.35 16.44
C ILE A 200 22.65 6.64 15.99
N CYS A 201 22.79 5.53 15.28
CA CYS A 201 21.65 4.83 14.68
C CYS A 201 20.75 4.17 15.73
N TRP A 202 21.33 3.46 16.71
CA TRP A 202 20.56 2.84 17.79
C TRP A 202 20.03 3.86 18.80
N GLY A 203 20.77 4.93 19.10
CA GLY A 203 20.28 6.04 19.92
C GLY A 203 19.10 6.75 19.25
N GLY A 204 19.23 7.09 17.97
CA GLY A 204 18.14 7.65 17.17
C GLY A 204 16.95 6.69 17.06
N ALA A 205 17.19 5.39 16.91
CA ALA A 205 16.13 4.41 16.87
C ALA A 205 15.40 4.28 18.22
N ALA A 206 16.11 4.29 19.35
CA ALA A 206 15.51 4.26 20.67
C ALA A 206 14.61 5.49 20.90
N VAL A 207 15.11 6.69 20.61
CA VAL A 207 14.32 7.93 20.67
C VAL A 207 13.10 7.85 19.76
N GLY A 208 13.28 7.41 18.52
CA GLY A 208 12.20 7.25 17.55
C GLY A 208 11.13 6.25 17.97
N VAL A 209 11.52 5.09 18.51
CA VAL A 209 10.61 4.08 19.05
C VAL A 209 9.82 4.63 20.23
N LEU A 210 10.49 5.22 21.22
CA LEU A 210 9.82 5.81 22.39
C LEU A 210 8.84 6.90 21.96
N PHE A 211 9.26 7.79 21.07
CA PHE A 211 8.40 8.80 20.47
C PHE A 211 7.14 8.19 19.86
N ARG A 212 7.25 7.07 19.13
CA ARG A 212 6.09 6.38 18.52
C ARG A 212 5.21 5.62 19.49
N LEU A 213 5.79 5.03 20.53
CA LEU A 213 5.04 4.29 21.53
C LEU A 213 4.23 5.23 22.42
N PHE A 214 4.78 6.39 22.79
CA PHE A 214 4.12 7.35 23.68
C PHE A 214 3.26 8.41 22.96
N TRP A 215 3.58 8.78 21.71
CA TRP A 215 2.82 9.79 20.96
C TRP A 215 2.12 9.21 19.73
N THR A 216 0.89 8.72 19.95
CA THR A 216 0.07 8.09 18.90
C THR A 216 -0.46 9.03 17.83
N GLY A 217 -0.76 10.27 18.20
CA GLY A 217 -1.26 11.31 17.30
C GLY A 217 -0.17 12.06 16.56
N ALA A 218 1.10 11.64 16.68
CA ALA A 218 2.22 12.34 16.07
C ALA A 218 2.01 12.52 14.56
N PRO A 219 2.07 13.76 14.05
CA PRO A 219 1.76 14.04 12.66
C PRO A 219 2.85 13.50 11.74
N ARG A 220 2.47 13.13 10.51
CA ARG A 220 3.36 12.46 9.54
C ARG A 220 4.56 13.29 9.12
N TRP A 221 4.38 14.60 9.05
CA TRP A 221 5.46 15.53 8.72
C TRP A 221 6.60 15.50 9.75
N LEU A 222 6.37 15.01 10.97
CA LEU A 222 7.40 14.94 11.99
C LEU A 222 8.21 13.63 11.88
N TYR A 223 7.53 12.50 11.83
CA TYR A 223 8.20 11.20 11.86
C TYR A 223 8.79 10.76 10.52
N VAL A 224 8.22 11.18 9.37
CA VAL A 224 8.75 10.79 8.06
C VAL A 224 10.13 11.39 7.83
N PRO A 225 10.36 12.71 8.05
CA PRO A 225 11.71 13.27 7.97
C PRO A 225 12.67 12.66 8.99
N ALA A 226 12.20 12.26 10.18
CA ALA A 226 13.06 11.58 11.16
C ALA A 226 13.57 10.22 10.63
N TYR A 227 12.72 9.44 9.94
CA TYR A 227 13.15 8.20 9.27
C TYR A 227 14.20 8.49 8.18
N ILE A 228 13.95 9.51 7.36
CA ILE A 228 14.86 9.90 6.28
C ILE A 228 16.20 10.36 6.87
N ALA A 229 16.19 11.28 7.83
CA ALA A 229 17.41 11.79 8.47
C ALA A 229 18.27 10.67 9.07
N LEU A 230 17.65 9.75 9.81
CA LEU A 230 18.36 8.59 10.38
C LEU A 230 18.86 7.64 9.28
N GLY A 231 18.04 7.39 8.25
CA GLY A 231 18.38 6.52 7.13
C GLY A 231 19.52 7.05 6.24
N TRP A 232 19.78 8.36 6.25
CA TRP A 232 20.83 8.99 5.45
C TRP A 232 22.14 9.27 6.21
N VAL A 233 22.25 8.90 7.50
CA VAL A 233 23.50 8.96 8.28
C VAL A 233 24.66 8.26 7.56
N ALA A 234 24.37 7.23 6.75
CA ALA A 234 25.32 6.51 5.91
C ALA A 234 26.19 7.43 5.04
N ILE A 235 25.68 8.58 4.57
CA ILE A 235 26.43 9.51 3.70
C ILE A 235 27.78 9.86 4.33
N PHE A 236 27.81 10.12 5.63
CA PHE A 236 29.02 10.56 6.33
C PHE A 236 30.09 9.46 6.40
N TYR A 237 29.71 8.22 6.15
CA TYR A 237 30.58 7.04 6.16
C TYR A 237 30.77 6.43 4.76
N MET A 238 30.21 7.04 3.71
CA MET A 238 30.31 6.52 2.34
C MET A 238 31.75 6.35 1.85
N PRO A 239 32.71 7.26 2.12
CA PRO A 239 34.10 7.04 1.73
C PRO A 239 34.71 5.78 2.35
N GLN A 240 34.43 5.53 3.63
CA GLN A 240 34.91 4.36 4.35
C GLN A 240 34.20 3.09 3.85
N MET A 241 32.89 3.15 3.63
CA MET A 241 32.12 2.05 3.04
C MET A 241 32.57 1.72 1.61
N LEU A 242 32.97 2.73 0.83
CA LEU A 242 33.54 2.53 -0.50
C LEU A 242 34.90 1.85 -0.42
N ALA A 243 35.74 2.25 0.54
CA ALA A 243 37.05 1.63 0.76
C ALA A 243 36.93 0.17 1.23
N GLY A 244 35.94 -0.15 2.08
CA GLY A 244 35.72 -1.50 2.61
C GLY A 244 34.95 -2.44 1.66
N GLY A 245 33.92 -1.93 0.98
CA GLY A 245 32.97 -2.76 0.21
C GLY A 245 32.98 -2.51 -1.31
N GLY A 246 33.71 -1.50 -1.77
CA GLY A 246 33.79 -1.15 -3.19
C GLY A 246 32.50 -0.56 -3.78
N TRP A 247 32.55 -0.29 -5.08
CA TRP A 247 31.47 0.39 -5.80
C TRP A 247 30.17 -0.40 -5.86
N ALA A 248 30.23 -1.73 -5.85
CA ALA A 248 29.03 -2.58 -5.87
C ALA A 248 28.18 -2.37 -4.62
N VAL A 249 28.79 -2.42 -3.44
CA VAL A 249 28.13 -2.19 -2.15
C VAL A 249 27.56 -0.77 -2.09
N VAL A 250 28.37 0.25 -2.37
CA VAL A 250 27.93 1.66 -2.29
C VAL A 250 26.79 1.96 -3.26
N SER A 251 26.83 1.42 -4.48
CA SER A 251 25.75 1.61 -5.47
C SER A 251 24.43 1.01 -4.98
N LEU A 252 24.48 -0.16 -4.33
CA LEU A 252 23.31 -0.78 -3.71
C LEU A 252 22.80 0.05 -2.51
N LEU A 253 23.69 0.60 -1.68
CA LEU A 253 23.29 1.45 -0.56
C LEU A 253 22.58 2.72 -1.05
N VAL A 254 23.12 3.37 -2.08
CA VAL A 254 22.52 4.56 -2.71
C VAL A 254 21.18 4.21 -3.36
N ALA A 255 21.12 3.15 -4.18
CA ALA A 255 19.89 2.72 -4.83
C ALA A 255 18.80 2.38 -3.79
N GLY A 256 19.18 1.68 -2.71
CA GLY A 256 18.27 1.34 -1.62
C GLY A 256 17.78 2.57 -0.85
N GLY A 257 18.69 3.50 -0.52
CA GLY A 257 18.34 4.76 0.16
C GLY A 257 17.39 5.63 -0.68
N LEU A 258 17.60 5.68 -2.00
CA LEU A 258 16.71 6.35 -2.94
C LEU A 258 15.34 5.66 -3.02
N ALA A 259 15.29 4.32 -3.09
CA ALA A 259 14.03 3.57 -3.11
C ALA A 259 13.21 3.80 -1.83
N TYR A 260 13.84 3.75 -0.66
CA TYR A 260 13.19 4.09 0.61
C TYR A 260 12.65 5.53 0.63
N THR A 261 13.47 6.49 0.19
CA THR A 261 13.10 7.91 0.17
C THR A 261 11.93 8.17 -0.79
N ALA A 262 11.96 7.58 -1.99
CA ALA A 262 10.89 7.68 -2.96
C ALA A 262 9.58 7.07 -2.43
N GLY A 263 9.63 5.88 -1.83
CA GLY A 263 8.48 5.27 -1.18
C GLY A 263 7.92 6.15 -0.04
N ALA A 264 8.79 6.66 0.83
CA ALA A 264 8.41 7.53 1.95
C ALA A 264 7.77 8.85 1.45
N MET A 265 8.25 9.40 0.35
CA MET A 265 7.68 10.60 -0.28
C MET A 265 6.28 10.32 -0.82
N VAL A 266 6.08 9.20 -1.53
CA VAL A 266 4.76 8.78 -2.01
C VAL A 266 3.78 8.60 -0.84
N TYR A 267 4.24 8.00 0.26
CA TYR A 267 3.45 7.87 1.48
C TYR A 267 3.09 9.21 2.12
N ALA A 268 4.04 10.16 2.16
CA ALA A 268 3.83 11.47 2.74
C ALA A 268 2.80 12.29 1.94
N VAL A 269 2.99 12.34 0.61
CA VAL A 269 2.17 13.10 -0.35
C VAL A 269 0.84 12.40 -0.68
N LYS A 270 0.75 11.09 -0.41
CA LYS A 270 -0.39 10.23 -0.79
C LYS A 270 -0.66 10.20 -2.30
N ARG A 271 0.38 10.38 -3.11
CA ARG A 271 0.31 10.29 -4.58
C ARG A 271 1.61 9.70 -5.12
N PRO A 272 1.56 8.94 -6.24
CA PRO A 272 0.36 8.62 -7.01
C PRO A 272 -0.53 7.57 -6.32
N ASP A 273 -1.80 7.53 -6.72
CA ASP A 273 -2.79 6.56 -6.25
C ASP A 273 -3.37 5.84 -7.48
N PRO A 274 -2.71 4.78 -7.96
CA PRO A 274 -2.96 4.23 -9.29
C PRO A 274 -4.18 3.30 -9.34
N SER A 275 -4.55 2.65 -8.24
CA SER A 275 -5.81 1.91 -8.09
C SER A 275 -6.25 1.92 -6.61
N PRO A 276 -7.11 2.86 -6.20
CA PRO A 276 -7.62 2.95 -4.82
C PRO A 276 -8.23 1.65 -4.28
N ALA A 277 -8.72 0.77 -5.16
CA ALA A 277 -9.32 -0.51 -4.80
C ALA A 277 -8.30 -1.66 -4.60
N TRP A 278 -7.16 -1.60 -5.29
CA TRP A 278 -6.19 -2.72 -5.32
C TRP A 278 -4.79 -2.32 -4.91
N PHE A 279 -4.28 -1.22 -5.45
CA PHE A 279 -2.90 -0.80 -5.33
C PHE A 279 -2.83 0.72 -5.27
N GLY A 280 -2.79 1.27 -4.05
CA GLY A 280 -2.73 2.70 -3.81
C GLY A 280 -1.34 3.19 -3.43
N TYR A 281 -1.27 4.44 -2.95
CA TYR A 281 -0.01 5.08 -2.54
C TYR A 281 0.75 4.31 -1.44
N HIS A 282 0.03 3.59 -0.58
CA HIS A 282 0.64 2.83 0.52
C HIS A 282 1.27 1.52 0.02
N GLU A 283 0.67 0.91 -1.00
CA GLU A 283 1.26 -0.24 -1.67
C GLU A 283 2.54 0.15 -2.40
N ILE A 284 2.59 1.34 -3.01
CA ILE A 284 3.85 1.90 -3.57
C ILE A 284 4.91 2.07 -2.47
N PHE A 285 4.51 2.58 -1.30
CA PHE A 285 5.40 2.68 -0.15
C PHE A 285 5.94 1.30 0.28
N HIS A 286 5.09 0.27 0.32
CA HIS A 286 5.54 -1.10 0.60
C HIS A 286 6.51 -1.62 -0.47
N VAL A 287 6.25 -1.38 -1.76
CA VAL A 287 7.18 -1.74 -2.84
C VAL A 287 8.52 -1.04 -2.66
N GLY A 288 8.52 0.28 -2.40
CA GLY A 288 9.75 1.04 -2.13
C GLY A 288 10.52 0.51 -0.92
N THR A 289 9.79 0.10 0.13
CA THR A 289 10.37 -0.51 1.34
C THR A 289 11.04 -1.86 1.04
N VAL A 290 10.38 -2.72 0.25
CA VAL A 290 10.93 -4.02 -0.15
C VAL A 290 12.11 -3.86 -1.12
N ALA A 291 12.01 -2.94 -2.09
CA ALA A 291 13.11 -2.66 -3.02
C ALA A 291 14.34 -2.10 -2.29
N GLY A 292 14.11 -1.13 -1.38
CA GLY A 292 15.16 -0.60 -0.52
C GLY A 292 15.83 -1.69 0.32
N PHE A 293 15.02 -2.54 0.95
CA PHE A 293 15.50 -3.67 1.74
C PHE A 293 16.30 -4.65 0.88
N ALA A 294 15.83 -5.01 -0.31
CA ALA A 294 16.52 -5.93 -1.19
C ALA A 294 17.91 -5.42 -1.60
N CYS A 295 18.02 -4.12 -1.92
CA CYS A 295 19.31 -3.49 -2.20
C CYS A 295 20.25 -3.55 -0.98
N HIS A 296 19.76 -3.18 0.20
CA HIS A 296 20.58 -3.20 1.42
C HIS A 296 20.93 -4.61 1.88
N PHE A 297 20.02 -5.57 1.72
CA PHE A 297 20.29 -7.00 1.93
C PHE A 297 21.42 -7.49 1.02
N ALA A 298 21.36 -7.17 -0.27
CA ALA A 298 22.41 -7.53 -1.22
C ALA A 298 23.75 -6.87 -0.86
N ALA A 299 23.73 -5.61 -0.43
CA ALA A 299 24.93 -4.92 0.06
C ALA A 299 25.53 -5.63 1.28
N VAL A 300 24.71 -6.04 2.24
CA VAL A 300 25.14 -6.85 3.39
C VAL A 300 25.70 -8.18 2.91
N ALA A 301 25.01 -8.91 2.04
CA ALA A 301 25.47 -10.20 1.53
C ALA A 301 26.87 -10.12 0.89
N LEU A 302 27.18 -9.03 0.17
CA LEU A 302 28.49 -8.79 -0.43
C LEU A 302 29.57 -8.34 0.58
N SER A 303 29.18 -7.95 1.80
CA SER A 303 30.07 -7.37 2.81
C SER A 303 30.42 -8.33 3.95
N ILE A 304 29.79 -9.51 4.03
CA ILE A 304 29.91 -10.41 5.19
C ILE A 304 30.91 -11.56 5.00
N SER A 305 31.69 -11.49 3.90
CA SER A 305 32.73 -12.44 3.53
C SER A 305 34.12 -11.93 3.86
#